data_AF-A0A7Y6YQW4-F1
#
_entry.id   AF-A0A7Y6YQW4-F1
#
_cell.length_a   1.000
_cell.length_b   1.000
_cell.length_c   1.000
_cell.angle_alpha   90.00
_cell.angle_beta   90.00
_cell.angle_gamma   90.00
#
_symmetry.space_group_name_H-M   'P 1'
#
loop_
_entity.id
_entity.type
_entity.pdbx_description
1 polymer ?
#
loop_
_entity_poly.entity_id
_entity_poly.type
_entity_poly.pdbx_seq_one_letter_code
_entity_poly.pdbx_strand_id
1 'polypeptide(L)'
;MDLKARFRPSGAGAALTACILAVVAGPAAALSCLSWGPADAYLHAANSDNVYNVIAGELKFDESLLPQSHSDNPNDTPPLTRIPAQLSGKLLEGKYFSGRVSVPAVIEVECLGPWCGGMKSGADYVVFAEQRGQELVVRANACGGFAFDDTSTVRRQVLDCHRGKACEPAQPR
;
A
#
# COMPACT_ATOMS: atom_id res chain seq x y z
N MET A 1 -32.82 -25.35 78.46
CA MET A 1 -33.04 -26.36 77.41
C MET A 1 -32.77 -25.62 76.10
N ASP A 2 -31.63 -25.66 75.43
CA ASP A 2 -30.51 -26.61 75.42
C ASP A 2 -29.22 -25.91 74.92
N LEU A 3 -28.13 -26.64 75.03
CA LEU A 3 -26.75 -26.22 75.18
C LEU A 3 -26.12 -25.52 73.95
N LYS A 4 -25.42 -24.41 74.23
CA LYS A 4 -24.55 -23.64 73.33
C LYS A 4 -23.34 -24.49 72.91
N ALA A 5 -23.39 -25.09 71.72
CA ALA A 5 -22.25 -25.79 71.14
C ALA A 5 -21.22 -24.79 70.61
N ARG A 6 -20.11 -24.65 71.33
CA ARG A 6 -18.88 -24.07 70.77
C ARG A 6 -18.34 -25.06 69.73
N PHE A 7 -18.11 -24.58 68.51
CA PHE A 7 -17.17 -25.22 67.61
C PHE A 7 -16.26 -24.13 67.03
N ARG A 8 -14.98 -24.22 67.39
CA ARG A 8 -13.87 -23.51 66.74
C ARG A 8 -12.83 -24.57 66.41
N PRO A 9 -12.57 -24.78 65.12
CA PRO A 9 -11.19 -24.71 64.62
C PRO A 9 -11.16 -23.86 63.35
N SER A 10 -10.32 -22.82 63.27
CA SER A 10 -8.89 -22.90 62.92
C SER A 10 -8.66 -23.49 61.53
N GLY A 11 -8.37 -22.61 60.56
CA GLY A 11 -8.01 -22.98 59.20
C GLY A 11 -8.06 -21.77 58.28
N ALA A 12 -7.02 -20.95 58.33
CA ALA A 12 -6.75 -19.95 57.31
C ALA A 12 -6.50 -20.67 55.98
N GLY A 13 -7.10 -20.21 54.88
CA GLY A 13 -6.80 -20.80 53.58
C GLY A 13 -7.75 -20.40 52.47
N ALA A 14 -7.45 -19.24 51.86
CA ALA A 14 -7.61 -18.93 50.44
C ALA A 14 -8.99 -19.12 49.78
N ALA A 15 -9.59 -17.98 49.42
CA ALA A 15 -10.66 -17.86 48.45
C ALA A 15 -10.23 -18.45 47.09
N LEU A 16 -10.98 -19.43 46.58
CA LEU A 16 -10.87 -19.87 45.18
C LEU A 16 -11.72 -18.95 44.30
N THR A 17 -11.10 -17.88 43.78
CA THR A 17 -11.65 -17.08 42.68
C THR A 17 -11.21 -17.72 41.37
N ALA A 18 -12.14 -18.36 40.66
CA ALA A 18 -11.90 -18.91 39.33
C ALA A 18 -11.81 -17.77 38.29
N CYS A 19 -10.60 -17.41 37.87
CA CYS A 19 -10.38 -16.46 36.79
C CYS A 19 -10.57 -17.14 35.43
N ILE A 20 -11.58 -16.69 34.69
CA ILE A 20 -11.85 -17.06 33.30
C ILE A 20 -10.72 -16.49 32.41
N LEU A 21 -9.94 -17.37 31.77
CA LEU A 21 -8.95 -17.01 30.76
C LEU A 21 -9.68 -16.66 29.44
N ALA A 22 -10.00 -15.39 29.24
CA ALA A 22 -10.41 -14.88 27.93
C ALA A 22 -9.17 -14.73 27.05
N VAL A 23 -8.93 -15.71 26.17
CA VAL A 23 -7.95 -15.57 25.08
C VAL A 23 -8.54 -14.59 24.08
N VAL A 24 -8.18 -13.31 24.21
CA VAL A 24 -8.40 -12.30 23.18
C VAL A 24 -7.39 -12.56 22.07
N ALA A 25 -7.73 -13.49 21.17
CA ALA A 25 -7.06 -13.61 19.88
C ALA A 25 -7.44 -12.36 19.07
N GLY A 26 -6.61 -11.32 19.15
CA GLY A 26 -6.74 -10.13 18.31
C GLY A 26 -6.65 -10.54 16.83
N PRO A 27 -7.37 -9.86 15.92
CA PRO A 27 -7.34 -10.19 14.51
C PRO A 27 -5.92 -9.96 13.98
N ALA A 28 -5.26 -11.02 13.56
CA ALA A 28 -4.15 -10.92 12.62
C ALA A 28 -4.77 -10.46 11.30
N ALA A 29 -4.66 -9.16 11.01
CA ALA A 29 -4.96 -8.65 9.68
C ALA A 29 -3.91 -9.21 8.73
N ALA A 30 -4.18 -10.39 8.18
CA ALA A 30 -3.44 -10.88 7.02
C ALA A 30 -3.70 -9.85 5.91
N LEU A 31 -2.64 -9.21 5.41
CA LEU A 31 -2.70 -8.31 4.26
C LEU A 31 -3.07 -9.13 3.02
N SER A 32 -4.36 -9.47 2.88
CA SER A 32 -4.92 -9.83 1.60
C SER A 32 -5.02 -8.53 0.81
N CYS A 33 -3.97 -8.19 0.08
CA CYS A 33 -4.04 -7.07 -0.85
C CYS A 33 -5.23 -7.33 -1.77
N LEU A 34 -6.22 -6.44 -1.68
CA LEU A 34 -7.33 -6.44 -2.63
C LEU A 34 -6.71 -6.34 -4.02
N SER A 35 -7.21 -7.12 -4.99
CA SER A 35 -6.60 -7.13 -6.31
C SER A 35 -6.70 -5.72 -6.90
N TRP A 36 -5.55 -5.06 -7.04
CA TRP A 36 -5.42 -3.70 -7.52
C TRP A 36 -4.61 -3.72 -8.81
N GLY A 37 -5.20 -3.28 -9.92
CA GLY A 37 -4.58 -3.29 -11.24
C GLY A 37 -4.47 -1.92 -11.91
N PRO A 38 -3.93 -1.87 -13.13
CA PRO A 38 -3.78 -0.63 -13.90
C PRO A 38 -5.11 0.06 -14.23
N ALA A 39 -6.18 -0.72 -14.43
CA ALA A 39 -7.53 -0.19 -14.63
C ALA A 39 -8.07 0.46 -13.36
N ASP A 40 -7.82 -0.14 -12.19
CA ASP A 40 -8.18 0.44 -10.88
C ASP A 40 -7.47 1.78 -10.66
N ALA A 41 -6.17 1.83 -10.92
CA ALA A 41 -5.39 3.06 -10.83
C ALA A 41 -5.88 4.13 -11.81
N TYR A 42 -6.24 3.75 -13.03
CA TYR A 42 -6.80 4.67 -14.01
C TYR A 42 -8.13 5.26 -13.54
N LEU A 43 -9.05 4.41 -13.09
CA LEU A 43 -10.35 4.87 -12.58
C LEU A 43 -10.17 5.71 -11.32
N HIS A 44 -9.24 5.36 -10.43
CA HIS A 44 -8.93 6.19 -9.27
C HIS A 44 -8.45 7.58 -9.69
N ALA A 45 -7.47 7.64 -10.59
CA ALA A 45 -6.94 8.90 -11.10
C ALA A 45 -8.01 9.74 -11.83
N ALA A 46 -8.86 9.10 -12.65
CA ALA A 46 -9.92 9.78 -13.41
C ALA A 46 -11.06 10.31 -12.53
N ASN A 47 -11.30 9.70 -11.36
CA ASN A 47 -12.34 10.13 -10.41
C ASN A 47 -11.78 10.95 -9.24
N SER A 48 -10.51 11.33 -9.28
CA SER A 48 -9.85 12.14 -8.23
C SER A 48 -9.93 13.63 -8.55
N ASP A 49 -9.96 14.46 -7.51
CA ASP A 49 -9.75 15.92 -7.64
C ASP A 49 -8.28 16.28 -7.95
N ASN A 50 -7.36 15.33 -7.79
CA ASN A 50 -5.94 15.51 -8.08
C ASN A 50 -5.66 15.26 -9.57
N VAL A 51 -4.69 15.98 -10.13
CA VAL A 51 -4.25 15.80 -11.51
C VAL A 51 -3.22 14.68 -11.57
N TYR A 52 -3.37 13.74 -12.50
CA TYR A 52 -2.43 12.65 -12.73
C TYR A 52 -1.86 12.68 -14.16
N ASN A 53 -0.56 12.43 -14.26
CA ASN A 53 0.17 12.25 -15.50
C ASN A 53 0.53 10.77 -15.65
N VAL A 54 -0.01 10.11 -16.67
CA VAL A 54 0.25 8.69 -16.92
C VAL A 54 1.44 8.54 -17.86
N ILE A 55 2.54 7.98 -17.40
CA ILE A 55 3.83 7.94 -18.11
C ILE A 55 4.30 6.49 -18.21
N ALA A 56 4.68 6.06 -19.40
CA ALA A 56 5.39 4.80 -19.62
C ALA A 56 6.89 5.08 -19.78
N GLY A 57 7.73 4.57 -18.89
CA GLY A 57 9.17 4.75 -18.93
C GLY A 57 9.88 4.38 -17.63
N GLU A 58 11.08 4.93 -17.43
CA GLU A 58 11.98 4.57 -16.34
C GLU A 58 11.96 5.60 -15.21
N LEU A 59 12.09 5.11 -13.97
CA LEU A 59 12.42 5.91 -12.79
C LEU A 59 13.86 5.58 -12.35
N LYS A 60 14.74 6.57 -12.35
CA LYS A 60 16.10 6.44 -11.83
C LYS A 60 16.21 7.14 -10.48
N PHE A 61 16.58 6.38 -9.46
CA PHE A 61 16.73 6.84 -8.08
C PHE A 61 17.76 6.00 -7.34
N ASP A 62 18.13 6.44 -6.13
CA ASP A 62 19.01 5.69 -5.24
C ASP A 62 18.21 4.63 -4.47
N GLU A 63 18.38 3.36 -4.84
CA GLU A 63 17.68 2.23 -4.21
C GLU A 63 18.04 2.06 -2.72
N SER A 64 19.20 2.57 -2.28
CA SER A 64 19.58 2.49 -0.86
C SER A 64 18.67 3.32 0.06
N LEU A 65 17.90 4.25 -0.51
CA LEU A 65 16.91 5.06 0.19
C LEU A 65 15.56 4.35 0.36
N LEU A 66 15.36 3.16 -0.24
CA LEU A 66 14.11 2.41 -0.05
C LEU A 66 13.95 1.98 1.41
N PRO A 67 12.74 2.14 1.98
CA PRO A 67 12.48 1.69 3.34
C PRO A 67 12.67 0.18 3.44
N GLN A 68 13.33 -0.26 4.51
CA GLN A 68 13.55 -1.66 4.78
C GLN A 68 12.29 -2.25 5.42
N SER A 69 11.89 -3.43 4.95
CA SER A 69 10.81 -4.19 5.61
C SER A 69 11.36 -4.83 6.90
N HIS A 70 10.66 -4.66 8.02
CA HIS A 70 11.11 -5.14 9.33
C HIS A 70 10.18 -6.24 9.86
N SER A 71 10.49 -7.51 9.59
CA SER A 71 9.63 -8.64 9.98
C SER A 71 9.49 -8.87 11.49
N ASP A 72 10.39 -8.29 12.29
CA ASP A 72 10.59 -8.69 13.69
C ASP A 72 9.59 -8.04 14.65
N ASN A 73 8.97 -6.93 14.24
CA ASN A 73 7.89 -6.27 14.97
C ASN A 73 6.68 -6.06 14.05
N PRO A 74 5.57 -6.80 14.23
CA PRO A 74 4.40 -6.69 13.37
C PRO A 74 3.67 -5.34 13.47
N ASN A 75 4.01 -4.51 14.46
CA ASN A 75 3.48 -3.15 14.61
C ASN A 75 4.45 -2.07 14.12
N ASP A 76 5.65 -2.44 13.66
CA ASP A 76 6.58 -1.47 13.10
C ASP A 76 6.10 -1.08 11.70
N THR A 77 5.74 0.20 11.55
CA THR A 77 5.38 0.78 10.27
C THR A 77 6.29 1.99 10.06
N PRO A 78 7.35 1.85 9.25
CA PRO A 78 8.20 2.98 8.93
C PRO A 78 7.39 4.16 8.39
N PRO A 79 7.80 5.41 8.66
CA PRO A 79 7.13 6.57 8.10
C PRO A 79 7.22 6.58 6.57
N LEU A 80 6.34 7.35 5.92
CA LEU A 80 6.38 7.58 4.48
C LEU A 80 7.77 8.05 4.04
N THR A 81 8.40 7.31 3.14
CA THR A 81 9.71 7.65 2.61
C THR A 81 9.56 8.37 1.28
N ARG A 82 10.23 9.53 1.16
CA ARG A 82 10.26 10.33 -0.06
C ARG A 82 11.64 10.24 -0.70
N ILE A 83 11.70 9.75 -1.93
CA ILE A 83 12.94 9.47 -2.65
C ILE A 83 12.98 10.33 -3.92
N PRO A 84 13.96 11.25 -4.07
CA PRO A 84 14.16 11.97 -5.32
C PRO A 84 14.46 11.00 -6.46
N ALA A 85 13.81 11.21 -7.60
CA ALA A 85 13.97 10.39 -8.78
C ALA A 85 14.03 11.24 -10.06
N GLN A 86 14.58 10.66 -11.11
CA GLN A 86 14.49 11.16 -12.48
C GLN A 86 13.51 10.28 -13.25
N LEU A 87 12.40 10.85 -13.69
CA LEU A 87 11.38 10.16 -14.50
C LEU A 87 11.61 10.50 -15.98
N SER A 88 11.73 9.48 -16.83
CA SER A 88 11.89 9.67 -18.27
C SER A 88 11.10 8.65 -19.07
N GLY A 89 10.50 9.07 -20.18
CA GLY A 89 9.72 8.17 -21.02
C GLY A 89 8.71 8.87 -21.91
N LYS A 90 7.51 8.28 -21.97
CA LYS A 90 6.41 8.70 -22.82
C LYS A 90 5.16 9.00 -22.00
N LEU A 91 4.73 10.26 -22.01
CA LEU A 91 3.45 10.69 -21.46
C LEU A 91 2.30 10.20 -22.34
N LEU A 92 1.22 9.77 -21.69
CA LEU A 92 -0.05 9.47 -22.33
C LEU A 92 -0.71 10.77 -22.78
N GLU A 93 -0.68 11.01 -24.09
CA GLU A 93 -1.25 12.19 -24.71
C GLU A 93 -2.23 11.76 -25.82
N GLY A 94 -3.41 12.36 -25.82
CA GLY A 94 -4.44 12.09 -26.82
C GLY A 94 -4.98 10.65 -26.76
N LYS A 95 -4.34 9.71 -27.48
CA LYS A 95 -4.78 8.29 -27.54
C LYS A 95 -3.65 7.29 -27.30
N TYR A 96 -2.41 7.75 -27.15
CA TYR A 96 -1.21 6.90 -27.10
C TYR A 96 -0.14 7.51 -26.19
N PHE A 97 0.84 6.69 -25.79
CA PHE A 97 2.06 7.17 -25.14
C PHE A 97 2.99 7.79 -26.19
N SER A 98 2.94 9.11 -26.39
CA SER A 98 3.65 9.80 -27.48
C SER A 98 4.55 10.94 -27.01
N GLY A 99 4.10 11.74 -26.03
CA GLY A 99 4.82 12.91 -25.54
C GLY A 99 6.11 12.50 -24.85
N ARG A 100 7.26 13.03 -25.27
CA ARG A 100 8.53 12.75 -24.58
C ARG A 100 8.59 13.55 -23.28
N VAL A 101 8.92 12.88 -22.19
CA VAL A 101 9.12 13.51 -20.88
C VAL A 101 10.46 13.08 -20.29
N SER A 102 11.14 14.02 -19.63
CA SER A 102 12.32 13.77 -18.80
C SER A 102 12.35 14.86 -17.73
N VAL A 103 11.84 14.55 -16.54
CA VAL A 103 11.60 15.53 -15.47
C VAL A 103 11.94 14.95 -14.10
N PRO A 104 12.34 15.80 -13.13
CA PRO A 104 12.43 15.38 -11.74
C PRO A 104 11.08 14.87 -11.23
N ALA A 105 11.12 13.84 -10.40
CA ALA A 105 9.96 13.27 -9.72
C ALA A 105 10.33 12.89 -8.29
N VAL A 106 9.33 12.58 -7.48
CA VAL A 106 9.49 12.01 -6.14
C VAL A 106 8.75 10.69 -6.08
N ILE A 107 9.42 9.67 -5.57
CA ILE A 107 8.81 8.40 -5.23
C ILE A 107 8.40 8.46 -3.77
N GLU A 108 7.12 8.23 -3.50
CA GLU A 108 6.56 8.10 -2.16
C GLU A 108 6.32 6.62 -1.88
N VAL A 109 7.12 6.05 -0.97
CA VAL A 109 7.04 4.64 -0.59
C VAL A 109 6.38 4.52 0.78
N GLU A 110 5.21 3.89 0.79
CA GLU A 110 4.43 3.61 1.99
C GLU A 110 4.60 2.14 2.41
N CYS A 111 4.68 1.93 3.73
CA CYS A 111 4.67 0.61 4.34
C CYS A 111 3.31 0.36 4.99
N LEU A 112 2.83 -0.88 4.90
CA LEU A 112 1.63 -1.36 5.58
C LEU A 112 2.09 -2.34 6.66
N GLY A 113 2.23 -1.85 7.89
CA GLY A 113 2.92 -2.61 8.92
C GLY A 113 4.39 -2.85 8.52
N PRO A 114 4.92 -4.06 8.75
CA PRO A 114 6.32 -4.37 8.47
C PRO A 114 6.64 -4.52 6.97
N TRP A 115 5.63 -4.52 6.10
CA TRP A 115 5.80 -4.70 4.66
C TRP A 115 5.83 -3.34 3.96
N CYS A 116 6.88 -3.09 3.19
CA CYS A 116 7.03 -1.86 2.43
C CYS A 116 6.81 -2.09 0.93
N GLY A 117 6.33 -1.05 0.24
CA GLY A 117 6.38 -1.02 -1.22
C GLY A 117 7.82 -1.08 -1.74
N GLY A 118 7.98 -1.57 -2.96
CA GLY A 118 9.28 -1.66 -3.62
C GLY A 118 9.20 -1.18 -5.06
N MET A 119 10.31 -0.62 -5.54
CA MET A 119 10.53 -0.28 -6.94
C MET A 119 11.97 -0.59 -7.29
N LYS A 120 12.25 -0.85 -8.58
CA LYS A 120 13.60 -1.07 -9.09
C LYS A 120 14.02 0.13 -9.93
N SER A 121 15.15 0.72 -9.60
CA SER A 121 15.73 1.84 -10.33
C SER A 121 16.12 1.41 -11.74
N GLY A 122 15.73 2.22 -12.73
CA GLY A 122 15.98 1.98 -14.15
C GLY A 122 15.16 0.86 -14.78
N ALA A 123 14.16 0.29 -14.09
CA ALA A 123 13.20 -0.61 -14.73
C ALA A 123 12.09 0.18 -15.45
N ASP A 124 11.48 -0.45 -16.46
CA ASP A 124 10.37 0.11 -17.22
C ASP A 124 9.04 -0.06 -16.49
N TYR A 125 8.34 1.05 -16.28
CA TYR A 125 7.05 1.13 -15.61
C TYR A 125 6.01 1.89 -16.44
N VAL A 126 4.74 1.56 -16.24
CA VAL A 126 3.64 2.50 -16.44
C VAL A 126 3.29 3.08 -15.08
N VAL A 127 3.55 4.38 -14.92
CA VAL A 127 3.30 5.12 -13.68
C VAL A 127 2.18 6.12 -13.84
N PHE A 128 1.43 6.33 -12.77
CA PHE A 128 0.44 7.38 -12.61
C PHE A 128 1.03 8.38 -11.62
N ALA A 129 1.70 9.39 -12.16
CA ALA A 129 2.36 10.42 -11.36
C ALA A 129 1.36 11.52 -11.00
N GLU A 130 1.07 11.68 -9.72
CA GLU A 130 0.22 12.75 -9.19
C GLU A 130 0.96 14.10 -9.30
N GLN A 131 0.32 15.11 -9.85
CA GLN A 131 0.85 16.47 -9.92
C GLN A 131 0.56 17.20 -8.61
N ARG A 132 1.61 17.53 -7.85
CA ARG A 132 1.53 18.31 -6.62
C ARG A 132 2.35 19.59 -6.76
N GLY A 133 1.69 20.69 -7.13
CA GLY A 133 2.38 21.93 -7.48
C GLY A 133 3.26 21.71 -8.71
N GLN A 134 4.58 21.85 -8.57
CA GLN A 134 5.55 21.57 -9.65
C GLN A 134 6.13 20.15 -9.60
N GLU A 135 5.80 19.36 -8.57
CA GLU A 135 6.34 18.03 -8.36
C GLU A 135 5.45 16.94 -8.96
N LEU A 136 6.07 15.95 -9.58
CA LEU A 136 5.42 14.69 -9.96
C LEU A 136 5.70 13.64 -8.90
N VAL A 137 4.65 13.13 -8.27
CA VAL A 137 4.75 12.15 -7.19
C VAL A 137 4.24 10.80 -7.65
N VAL A 138 5.11 9.78 -7.58
CA VAL A 138 4.77 8.38 -7.88
C VAL A 138 4.67 7.62 -6.57
N ARG A 139 3.48 7.09 -6.28
CA ARG A 139 3.22 6.35 -5.03
C ARG A 139 3.37 4.84 -5.21
N ALA A 140 4.09 4.20 -4.31
CA ALA A 140 4.24 2.75 -4.22
C ALA A 140 3.98 2.29 -2.78
N ASN A 141 3.23 1.21 -2.62
CA ASN A 141 2.98 0.59 -1.31
C ASN A 141 3.08 -0.94 -1.39
N ALA A 142 2.98 -1.60 -0.23
CA ALA A 142 3.15 -3.05 -0.12
C ALA A 142 2.11 -3.86 -0.90
N CYS A 143 0.95 -3.28 -1.22
CA CYS A 143 -0.12 -3.90 -1.99
C CYS A 143 -0.14 -3.49 -3.46
N GLY A 144 0.94 -2.88 -3.94
CA GLY A 144 1.01 -2.26 -5.26
C GLY A 144 0.87 -0.75 -5.15
N GLY A 145 0.37 -0.08 -6.18
CA GLY A 145 0.22 1.36 -6.11
C GLY A 145 -0.03 1.96 -7.47
N PHE A 146 0.65 3.05 -7.75
CA PHE A 146 0.51 3.81 -8.99
C PHE A 146 1.69 3.57 -9.94
N ALA A 147 2.42 2.47 -9.76
CA ALA A 147 3.50 2.02 -10.63
C ALA A 147 3.34 0.53 -10.93
N PHE A 148 3.37 0.19 -12.22
CA PHE A 148 3.18 -1.17 -12.72
C PHE A 148 4.27 -1.48 -13.74
N ASP A 149 4.79 -2.71 -13.77
CA ASP A 149 5.76 -3.11 -14.79
C ASP A 149 5.21 -2.84 -16.21
N ASP A 150 6.02 -2.26 -17.09
CA ASP A 150 5.60 -1.93 -18.46
C ASP A 150 5.47 -3.20 -19.33
N THR A 151 4.31 -3.84 -19.22
CA THR A 151 3.94 -4.99 -20.06
C THR A 151 2.89 -4.59 -21.09
N SER A 152 2.82 -5.35 -22.19
CA SER A 152 1.79 -5.12 -23.23
C SER A 152 0.36 -5.23 -22.69
N THR A 153 0.14 -6.04 -21.64
CA THR A 153 -1.16 -6.16 -20.95
C THR A 153 -1.48 -4.90 -20.16
N VAL A 154 -0.54 -4.40 -19.35
CA VAL A 154 -0.69 -3.18 -18.54
C VAL A 154 -0.97 -1.98 -19.45
N ARG A 155 -0.17 -1.78 -20.50
CA ARG A 155 -0.39 -0.70 -21.47
C ARG A 155 -1.76 -0.78 -22.13
N ARG A 156 -2.19 -1.99 -22.51
CA ARG A 156 -3.48 -2.19 -23.15
C ARG A 156 -4.63 -1.80 -22.23
N GLN A 157 -4.61 -2.25 -20.98
CA GLN A 157 -5.64 -1.90 -19.98
C GLN A 157 -5.74 -0.39 -19.80
N VAL A 158 -4.61 0.29 -19.59
CA VAL A 158 -4.56 1.75 -19.46
C VAL A 158 -5.09 2.46 -20.70
N LEU A 159 -4.69 2.01 -21.90
CA LEU A 159 -5.13 2.61 -23.16
C LEU A 159 -6.61 2.34 -23.46
N ASP A 160 -7.14 1.17 -23.10
CA ASP A 160 -8.55 0.85 -23.28
C ASP A 160 -9.41 1.72 -22.35
N CYS A 161 -9.00 1.88 -21.09
CA CYS A 161 -9.61 2.86 -20.17
C CYS A 161 -9.57 4.28 -20.74
N HIS A 162 -8.39 4.74 -21.17
CA HIS A 162 -8.22 6.10 -21.69
C HIS A 162 -9.05 6.40 -22.93
N ARG A 163 -9.33 5.37 -23.75
CA ARG A 163 -10.12 5.49 -24.97
C ARG A 163 -11.62 5.29 -24.75
N GLY A 164 -12.07 5.15 -23.51
CA GLY A 164 -13.48 4.91 -23.19
C GLY A 164 -13.99 3.54 -23.64
N LYS A 165 -13.10 2.53 -23.71
CA LYS A 165 -13.48 1.13 -23.96
C LYS A 165 -13.71 0.41 -22.62
N ALA A 166 -13.58 -0.93 -22.62
CA ALA A 166 -13.64 -1.73 -21.40
C ALA A 166 -12.55 -1.30 -20.42
N CYS A 167 -12.95 -0.73 -19.30
CA CYS A 167 -12.09 -0.35 -18.18
C CYS A 167 -12.50 -1.18 -16.96
N GLU A 168 -12.23 -2.48 -17.04
CA GLU A 168 -12.64 -3.44 -16.03
C GLU A 168 -11.64 -3.45 -14.87
N PRO A 169 -12.07 -3.10 -13.64
CA PRO A 169 -11.22 -3.18 -12.46
C PRO A 169 -10.88 -4.64 -12.12
N ALA A 170 -9.77 -4.87 -11.40
CA ALA A 170 -9.30 -6.22 -11.11
C ALA A 170 -10.23 -7.02 -10.17
N GLN A 171 -11.09 -6.32 -9.41
CA GLN A 171 -12.25 -6.92 -8.75
C GLN A 171 -13.53 -6.15 -9.10
N PRO A 172 -14.69 -6.83 -9.20
CA PRO A 172 -15.98 -6.15 -9.26
C PRO A 172 -16.16 -5.30 -8.00
N ARG A 173 -16.51 -4.02 -8.15
CA ARG A 173 -16.87 -3.16 -7.02
C ARG A 173 -18.31 -3.38 -6.57
#